data_AF-A0A2H5YVN0-F1
#
_entry.id   AF-A0A2H5YVN0-F1
#
_cell.length_a   1.000
_cell.length_b   1.000
_cell.length_c   1.000
_cell.angle_alpha   90.00
_cell.angle_beta   90.00
_cell.angle_gamma   90.00
#
_symmetry.space_group_name_H-M   'P 1'
#
loop_
_entity.id
_entity.type
_entity.pdbx_description
1 polymer ?
#
loop_
_entity_poly.entity_id
_entity_poly.type
_entity_poly.pdbx_seq_one_letter_code
_entity_poly.pdbx_strand_id
1 'polypeptide(L)'
;MAELRTPSGQVSVPRPSWPSRLLAAAAYLGAGALLIAIWPLQRPFVLRHARVALAIHLARAAVVTALLLGLAAARATFELTLALRLAIAVAFTLLAGVPWAPGLDRSLILVPSLVAAGMWVLSLAGLAIALTGRTADVRAFLNADWPEHPLRPAPQRPSEPVLREEARALWEQRLARMWEAARVAMAERQRRARMTELEEQIHAVHARLTHLRHLLGLGELSLGQFSQAEQTLLHYLSELERELAAWTQRLPIVQPAPPPPAAMTALPRAELVMLTVIDLSGTPVFTWGHFPMDEALTAGMMSALDTMAEEMFGAPVQKTALAEGAVVSVVRGERTRLVAWFDGDPSPVQLRDLQDYLEEFERANATALASLPVDPGRIVALPVPSAPRERA
;
A
#
# COMPACT_ATOMS: atom_id res chain seq x y z
N MET A 1 -10.58 59.84 56.52
CA MET A 1 -9.16 59.59 56.81
C MET A 1 -8.81 58.28 56.13
N ALA A 2 -8.36 58.26 54.87
CA ALA A 2 -7.04 58.66 54.38
C ALA A 2 -5.91 57.85 55.04
N GLU A 3 -5.82 56.56 54.73
CA GLU A 3 -4.58 55.79 54.87
C GLU A 3 -3.94 55.60 53.48
N LEU A 4 -2.78 56.23 53.35
CA LEU A 4 -1.93 56.26 52.18
C LEU A 4 -1.41 54.85 51.84
N ARG A 5 -1.83 54.30 50.71
CA ARG A 5 -1.12 53.20 50.05
C ARG A 5 0.11 53.77 49.34
N THR A 6 1.29 53.44 49.82
CA THR A 6 2.54 53.58 49.07
C THR A 6 2.66 52.42 48.07
N PRO A 7 2.80 52.67 46.75
CA PRO A 7 3.06 51.62 45.77
C PRO A 7 4.56 51.63 45.44
N SER A 8 5.35 50.87 46.18
CA SER A 8 6.73 50.56 45.79
C SER A 8 7.08 49.11 46.09
N GLY A 9 6.15 48.21 45.77
CA GLY A 9 6.47 46.79 45.60
C GLY A 9 7.09 46.56 44.24
N GLN A 10 8.34 47.01 44.03
CA GLN A 10 9.14 46.54 42.90
C GLN A 10 9.28 45.02 43.06
N VAL A 11 8.55 44.25 42.25
CA VAL A 11 8.79 42.81 42.11
C VAL A 11 10.15 42.67 41.46
N SER A 12 11.17 42.48 42.29
CA SER A 12 12.53 42.23 41.86
C SER A 12 12.55 40.88 41.16
N VAL A 13 12.75 40.89 39.84
CA VAL A 13 13.07 39.66 39.10
C VAL A 13 14.28 39.03 39.79
N PRO A 14 14.20 37.74 40.20
CA PRO A 14 15.28 37.12 40.97
C PRO A 14 16.57 37.19 40.16
N ARG A 15 17.57 37.88 40.72
CA ARG A 15 18.89 37.99 40.08
C ARG A 15 19.45 36.58 39.87
N PRO A 16 20.05 36.29 38.70
CA PRO A 16 20.64 34.99 38.46
C PRO A 16 21.70 34.70 39.53
N SER A 17 21.71 33.46 40.03
CA SER A 17 22.66 33.02 41.05
C SER A 17 24.10 33.30 40.61
N TRP A 18 24.98 33.64 41.56
CA TRP A 18 26.42 33.85 41.32
C TRP A 18 27.08 32.77 40.44
N PRO A 19 26.87 31.45 40.66
CA PRO A 19 27.43 30.42 39.78
C PRO A 19 26.90 30.49 38.33
N SER A 20 25.65 30.91 38.10
CA SER A 20 25.14 31.13 36.74
C SER A 20 25.74 32.34 36.06
N ARG A 21 26.07 33.40 36.82
CA ARG A 21 26.76 34.59 36.30
C ARG A 21 28.20 34.25 35.90
N LEU A 22 28.91 33.51 36.75
CA LEU A 22 30.26 33.01 36.44
C LEU A 22 30.27 32.08 35.23
N LEU A 23 29.33 31.14 35.15
CA LEU A 23 29.25 30.19 34.04
C LEU A 23 28.83 30.87 32.73
N ALA A 24 27.94 31.87 32.78
CA ALA A 24 27.62 32.71 31.62
C ALA A 24 28.81 33.59 31.19
N ALA A 25 29.59 34.14 32.13
CA ALA A 25 30.79 34.91 31.85
C ALA A 25 31.89 34.04 31.22
N ALA A 26 32.06 32.80 31.69
CA ALA A 26 33.00 31.84 31.13
C ALA A 26 32.73 31.50 29.65
N ALA A 27 31.49 31.68 29.18
CA ALA A 27 31.15 31.46 27.77
C ALA A 27 31.92 32.40 26.82
N TYR A 28 32.29 33.61 27.27
CA TYR A 28 33.01 34.59 26.45
C TYR A 28 34.53 34.40 26.43
N LEU A 29 35.05 33.36 27.11
CA LEU A 29 36.47 33.05 27.20
C LEU A 29 36.79 31.84 26.30
N GLY A 30 37.57 32.07 25.23
CA GLY A 30 38.13 31.02 24.39
C GLY A 30 37.07 30.02 23.84
N ALA A 31 37.23 28.74 24.17
CA ALA A 31 36.31 27.67 23.78
C ALA A 31 35.11 27.48 24.74
N GLY A 32 34.95 28.35 25.74
CA GLY A 32 33.95 28.23 26.79
C GLY A 32 32.51 28.15 26.27
N ALA A 33 32.16 28.93 25.25
CA ALA A 33 30.83 28.87 24.62
C ALA A 33 30.51 27.49 24.03
N LEU A 34 31.49 26.82 23.42
CA LEU A 34 31.32 25.51 22.79
C LEU A 34 31.14 24.42 23.87
N LEU A 35 31.97 24.45 24.91
CA LEU A 35 31.87 23.52 26.04
C LEU A 35 30.52 23.67 26.76
N ILE A 36 30.05 24.90 26.98
CA ILE A 36 28.76 25.17 27.62
C ILE A 36 27.58 24.77 26.72
N ALA A 37 27.72 24.86 25.39
CA ALA A 37 26.67 24.43 24.46
C ALA A 37 26.48 22.90 24.43
N ILE A 38 27.55 22.13 24.69
CA ILE A 38 27.52 20.66 24.72
C ILE A 38 27.19 20.13 26.13
N TRP A 39 27.45 20.92 27.18
CA TRP A 39 27.18 20.52 28.56
C TRP A 39 25.67 20.53 28.90
N PRO A 40 25.13 19.53 29.63
CA PRO A 40 23.68 19.36 29.88
C PRO A 40 23.04 20.40 30.84
N LEU A 41 23.66 21.57 31.07
CA LEU A 41 23.14 22.61 31.95
C LEU A 41 22.05 23.46 31.25
N GLN A 42 20.77 23.13 31.50
CA GLN A 42 19.61 23.78 30.87
C GLN A 42 19.19 25.12 31.52
N ARG A 43 20.11 25.96 31.98
CA ARG A 43 19.74 27.28 32.54
C ARG A 43 19.53 28.29 31.41
N PRO A 44 18.33 28.89 31.23
CA PRO A 44 18.02 29.73 30.08
C PRO A 44 18.91 30.99 30.01
N PHE A 45 19.28 31.55 31.17
CA PHE A 45 20.21 32.69 31.25
C PHE A 45 21.59 32.36 30.66
N VAL A 46 22.16 31.22 31.04
CA VAL A 46 23.48 30.77 30.58
C VAL A 46 23.46 30.48 29.09
N LEU A 47 22.44 29.76 28.61
CA LEU A 47 22.33 29.38 27.20
C LEU A 47 22.21 30.59 26.28
N ARG A 48 21.55 31.67 26.72
CA ARG A 48 21.47 32.93 25.95
C ARG A 48 22.86 33.56 25.77
N HIS A 49 23.63 33.69 26.86
CA HIS A 49 25.00 34.21 26.79
C HIS A 49 25.93 33.30 25.98
N ALA A 50 25.79 31.98 26.11
CA ALA A 50 26.58 31.02 25.33
C ALA A 50 26.32 31.13 23.83
N ARG A 51 25.08 31.33 23.39
CA ARG A 51 24.75 31.55 21.96
C ARG A 51 25.38 32.82 21.40
N VAL A 52 25.31 33.93 22.15
CA VAL A 52 25.92 35.20 21.74
C VAL A 52 27.44 35.07 21.67
N ALA A 53 28.06 34.48 22.70
CA ALA A 53 29.50 34.25 22.73
C ALA A 53 29.95 33.33 21.58
N LEU A 54 29.20 32.25 21.30
CA LEU A 54 29.48 31.33 20.20
C LEU A 54 29.45 32.04 18.85
N ALA A 55 28.46 32.91 18.60
CA ALA A 55 28.38 33.69 17.36
C ALA A 55 29.61 34.60 17.18
N ILE A 56 30.04 35.29 18.24
CA ILE A 56 31.25 36.14 18.22
C ILE A 56 32.50 35.28 17.95
N HIS A 57 32.61 34.11 18.58
CA HIS A 57 33.75 33.22 18.41
C HIS A 57 33.81 32.59 17.00
N LEU A 58 32.67 32.22 16.43
CA LEU A 58 32.58 31.70 15.06
C LEU A 58 32.91 32.78 14.02
N ALA A 59 32.41 34.01 14.20
CA ALA A 59 32.76 35.13 13.32
C ALA A 59 34.28 35.40 13.35
N ARG A 60 34.88 35.36 14.54
CA ARG A 60 36.34 35.50 14.70
C ARG A 60 37.11 34.36 14.03
N ALA A 61 36.66 33.12 14.17
CA ALA A 61 37.28 31.98 13.49
C ALA A 61 37.18 32.11 11.95
N ALA A 62 36.06 32.59 11.42
CA ALA A 62 35.88 32.81 9.99
C ALA A 62 36.84 33.88 9.45
N VAL A 63 37.00 35.02 10.14
CA VAL A 63 37.94 36.08 9.74
C VAL A 63 39.38 35.56 9.73
N VAL A 64 39.77 34.79 10.74
CA VAL A 64 41.12 34.20 10.82
C VAL A 64 41.32 33.17 9.70
N THR A 65 40.31 32.33 9.42
CA THR A 65 40.38 31.33 8.35
C THR A 65 40.49 31.98 6.97
N ALA A 66 39.70 33.02 6.70
CA ALA A 66 39.76 33.78 5.44
C ALA A 66 41.15 34.42 5.24
N LEU A 67 41.76 34.94 6.30
CA LEU A 67 43.12 35.46 6.26
C LEU A 67 44.15 34.37 5.92
N LEU A 68 44.05 33.21 6.56
CA LEU A 68 44.95 32.08 6.29
C LEU A 68 44.85 31.60 4.84
N LEU A 69 43.62 31.49 4.32
CA LEU A 69 43.37 31.10 2.92
C LEU A 69 43.89 32.16 1.94
N GLY A 70 43.69 33.45 2.23
CA GLY A 70 44.21 34.54 1.42
C GLY A 70 45.74 34.57 1.38
N LEU A 71 46.40 34.36 2.53
CA LEU A 71 47.85 34.26 2.62
C LEU A 71 48.38 33.02 1.87
N ALA A 72 47.67 31.90 1.96
CA ALA A 72 48.05 30.68 1.25
C ALA A 72 47.89 30.80 -0.27
N ALA A 73 46.85 31.48 -0.74
CA ALA A 73 46.64 31.74 -2.17
C ALA A 73 47.66 32.74 -2.76
N ALA A 74 48.15 33.69 -1.95
CA ALA A 74 49.07 34.73 -2.40
C ALA A 74 50.55 34.29 -2.45
N ARG A 75 50.91 33.11 -1.94
CA ARG A 75 52.31 32.66 -1.88
C ARG A 75 52.51 31.28 -2.50
N ALA A 76 53.49 31.17 -3.40
CA ALA A 76 53.80 29.95 -4.13
C ALA A 76 54.63 28.92 -3.32
N THR A 77 55.27 29.32 -2.22
CA THR A 77 56.07 28.42 -1.36
C THR A 77 55.77 28.65 0.12
N PHE A 78 55.52 27.56 0.84
CA PHE A 78 55.28 27.55 2.29
C PHE A 78 56.53 27.07 3.03
N GLU A 79 57.22 27.97 3.71
CA GLU A 79 58.29 27.59 4.65
C GLU A 79 57.70 27.14 5.99
N LEU A 80 58.22 26.04 6.56
CA LEU A 80 57.74 25.46 7.82
C LEU A 80 57.79 26.44 9.00
N THR A 81 58.81 27.30 9.05
CA THR A 81 58.98 28.37 10.04
C THR A 81 57.91 29.44 9.96
N LEU A 82 57.46 29.78 8.75
CA LEU A 82 56.36 30.72 8.53
C LEU A 82 55.03 30.09 8.95
N ALA A 83 54.80 28.82 8.61
CA ALA A 83 53.61 28.08 9.02
C ALA A 83 53.46 28.01 10.54
N LEU A 84 54.56 27.74 11.26
CA LEU A 84 54.58 27.71 12.72
C LEU A 84 54.26 29.08 13.34
N ARG A 85 54.85 30.16 12.82
CA ARG A 85 54.56 31.53 13.30
C ARG A 85 53.11 31.93 13.05
N LEU A 86 52.55 31.53 11.91
CA LEU A 86 51.17 31.78 11.56
C LEU A 86 50.21 30.99 12.45
N ALA A 87 50.52 29.72 12.75
CA ALA A 87 49.75 28.90 13.67
C ALA A 87 49.72 29.47 15.10
N ILE A 88 50.87 29.97 15.59
CA ILE A 88 50.95 30.67 16.88
C ILE A 88 50.10 31.95 16.85
N ALA A 89 50.21 32.77 15.81
CA ALA A 89 49.42 33.99 15.67
C ALA A 89 47.91 33.73 15.67
N VAL A 90 47.47 32.68 14.97
CA VAL A 90 46.08 32.21 14.92
C VAL A 90 45.62 31.76 16.31
N ALA A 91 46.42 30.93 16.99
CA ALA A 91 46.11 30.45 18.33
C ALA A 91 45.94 31.61 19.32
N PHE A 92 46.86 32.58 19.32
CA PHE A 92 46.76 33.77 20.16
C PHE A 92 45.59 34.68 19.78
N THR A 93 45.26 34.82 18.50
CA THR A 93 44.10 35.60 18.05
C THR A 93 42.78 34.98 18.51
N LEU A 94 42.68 33.64 18.47
CA LEU A 94 41.49 32.91 18.91
C LEU A 94 41.36 32.87 20.44
N LEU A 95 42.48 32.74 21.17
CA LEU A 95 42.48 32.60 22.63
C LEU A 95 42.53 33.95 23.37
N ALA A 96 43.49 34.81 23.01
CA ALA A 96 43.78 36.06 23.71
C ALA A 96 43.25 37.31 22.98
N GLY A 97 42.80 37.18 21.73
CA GLY A 97 42.29 38.31 20.93
C GLY A 97 43.36 39.29 20.46
N VAL A 98 44.62 39.04 20.80
CA VAL A 98 45.78 39.83 20.36
C VAL A 98 46.57 38.99 19.35
N PRO A 99 46.62 39.41 18.08
CA PRO A 99 47.47 38.77 17.08
C PRO A 99 48.92 39.09 17.38
N TRP A 100 49.57 38.24 18.15
CA TRP A 100 50.99 38.34 18.41
C TRP A 100 51.75 37.40 17.48
N ALA A 101 52.44 37.96 16.48
CA ALA A 101 53.34 37.20 15.61
C ALA A 101 54.61 38.01 15.31
N PRO A 102 55.74 37.72 15.98
CA PRO A 102 56.98 38.42 15.70
C PRO A 102 57.51 38.06 14.30
N GLY A 103 57.76 39.08 13.48
CA GLY A 103 58.40 38.95 12.16
C GLY A 103 57.46 38.75 10.97
N LEU A 104 56.16 39.05 11.08
CA LEU A 104 55.27 39.18 9.93
C LEU A 104 55.08 40.66 9.55
N ASP A 105 54.87 40.92 8.26
CA ASP A 105 54.64 42.27 7.74
C ASP A 105 53.36 42.89 8.31
N ARG A 106 53.49 44.09 8.89
CA ARG A 106 52.40 44.74 9.63
C ARG A 106 51.19 45.05 8.75
N SER A 107 51.39 45.35 7.47
CA SER A 107 50.34 45.67 6.51
C SER A 107 49.39 44.50 6.22
N LEU A 108 49.89 43.26 6.24
CA LEU A 108 49.11 42.05 5.97
C LEU A 108 48.22 41.63 7.16
N ILE A 109 48.57 42.10 8.36
CA ILE A 109 47.93 41.64 9.60
C ILE A 109 47.06 42.73 10.22
N LEU A 110 47.29 44.01 9.90
CA LEU A 110 46.62 45.15 10.55
C LEU A 110 45.08 45.08 10.49
N VAL A 111 44.50 44.91 9.30
CA VAL A 111 43.04 44.95 9.10
C VAL A 111 42.34 43.76 9.77
N PRO A 112 42.75 42.50 9.55
CA PRO A 112 42.19 41.35 10.29
C PRO A 112 42.37 41.47 11.81
N SER A 113 43.49 42.05 12.25
CA SER A 113 43.78 42.26 13.68
C SER A 113 42.84 43.26 14.31
N LEU A 114 42.51 44.35 13.62
CA LEU A 114 41.55 45.34 14.11
C LEU A 114 40.15 44.74 14.22
N VAL A 115 39.74 43.94 13.24
CA VAL A 115 38.45 43.23 13.26
C VAL A 115 38.41 42.21 14.40
N ALA A 116 39.48 41.42 14.56
CA ALA A 116 39.61 40.46 15.66
C ALA A 116 39.64 41.14 17.05
N ALA A 117 40.32 42.28 17.17
CA ALA A 117 40.35 43.10 18.38
C ALA A 117 38.95 43.66 18.71
N GLY A 118 38.19 44.12 17.71
CA GLY A 118 36.81 44.56 17.89
C GLY A 118 35.90 43.44 18.43
N MET A 119 36.04 42.22 17.89
CA MET A 119 35.32 41.04 18.39
C MET A 119 35.75 40.62 19.81
N TRP A 120 37.00 40.89 20.19
CA TRP A 120 37.47 40.68 21.56
C TRP A 120 36.86 41.69 22.54
N VAL A 121 36.79 42.97 22.16
CA VAL A 121 36.09 43.99 22.94
C VAL A 121 34.61 43.63 23.14
N LEU A 122 33.95 43.11 22.10
CA LEU A 122 32.57 42.60 22.21
C LEU A 122 32.46 41.41 23.17
N SER A 123 33.47 40.54 23.20
CA SER A 123 33.51 39.40 24.14
C SER A 123 33.68 39.89 25.59
N LEU A 124 34.54 40.90 25.82
CA LEU A 124 34.69 41.53 27.13
C LEU A 124 33.43 42.26 27.59
N ALA A 125 32.74 42.95 26.68
CA ALA A 125 31.46 43.59 26.98
C ALA A 125 30.41 42.54 27.36
N GLY A 126 30.32 41.45 26.61
CA GLY A 126 29.44 40.32 26.93
C GLY A 126 29.75 39.68 28.29
N LEU A 127 31.04 39.52 28.61
CA LEU A 127 31.52 39.04 29.91
C LEU A 127 31.10 39.98 31.05
N ALA A 128 31.29 41.29 30.89
CA ALA A 128 30.88 42.28 31.88
C ALA A 128 29.35 42.27 32.09
N ILE A 129 28.57 42.19 31.01
CA ILE A 129 27.10 42.11 31.07
C ILE A 129 26.66 40.84 31.80
N ALA A 130 27.23 39.68 31.48
CA ALA A 130 26.97 38.41 32.15
C ALA A 130 27.30 38.48 33.65
N LEU A 131 28.44 39.09 34.00
CA LEU A 131 28.82 39.33 35.39
C LEU A 131 27.84 40.27 36.09
N THR A 132 27.20 41.24 35.44
CA THR A 132 26.15 42.06 36.09
C THR A 132 24.80 41.34 36.26
N GLY A 133 24.63 40.15 35.68
CA GLY A 133 23.39 39.38 35.71
C GLY A 133 22.31 39.89 34.75
N ARG A 134 22.68 40.76 33.81
CA ARG A 134 21.80 41.25 32.74
C ARG A 134 21.86 40.29 31.55
N THR A 135 20.76 40.16 30.82
CA THR A 135 20.69 39.30 29.63
C THR A 135 21.26 40.01 28.40
N ALA A 136 22.14 39.34 27.66
CA ALA A 136 22.55 39.79 26.33
C ALA A 136 21.52 39.36 25.28
N ASP A 137 20.47 40.16 25.07
CA ASP A 137 19.50 39.93 24.01
C ASP A 137 19.78 40.86 22.83
N VAL A 138 20.45 40.33 21.81
CA VAL A 138 20.82 41.07 20.60
C VAL A 138 19.58 41.47 19.79
N ARG A 139 18.49 40.68 19.85
CA ARG A 139 17.23 41.03 19.17
C ARG A 139 16.54 42.19 19.87
N ALA A 140 16.55 42.23 21.20
CA ALA A 140 16.02 43.36 21.97
C ALA A 140 16.89 44.63 21.86
N PHE A 141 18.19 44.49 21.54
CA PHE A 141 19.08 45.64 21.33
C PHE A 141 18.95 46.23 19.92
N LEU A 142 18.71 45.39 18.90
CA LEU A 142 18.56 45.82 17.50
C LEU A 142 17.13 46.23 17.14
N ASN A 143 16.12 45.58 17.72
CA ASN A 143 14.75 46.05 17.67
C ASN A 143 14.54 46.90 18.92
N ALA A 144 14.66 48.22 18.79
CA ALA A 144 14.40 49.18 19.85
C ALA A 144 12.90 49.26 20.21
N ASP A 145 12.21 48.13 20.32
CA ASP A 145 10.91 48.03 20.95
C ASP A 145 11.15 47.87 22.46
N TRP A 146 11.64 48.94 23.08
CA TRP A 146 11.39 49.11 24.51
C TRP A 146 9.89 49.33 24.65
N PRO A 147 9.13 48.46 25.34
CA PRO A 147 7.73 48.74 25.54
C PRO A 147 7.63 49.89 26.56
N GLU A 148 7.54 51.12 26.07
CA GLU A 148 7.07 52.29 26.83
C GLU A 148 5.54 52.31 26.97
N HIS A 149 4.87 51.20 26.67
CA HIS A 149 3.45 51.09 26.95
C HIS A 149 3.23 50.86 28.45
N PRO A 150 2.47 51.75 29.15
CA PRO A 150 2.02 51.44 30.50
C PRO A 150 1.30 50.10 30.45
N LEU A 151 1.71 49.19 31.34
CA LEU A 151 1.13 47.86 31.50
C LEU A 151 -0.40 47.98 31.47
N ARG A 152 -1.04 47.44 30.42
CA ARG A 152 -2.49 47.25 30.46
C ARG A 152 -2.79 46.51 31.76
N PRO A 153 -3.79 46.93 32.55
CA PRO A 153 -4.20 46.17 33.73
C PRO A 153 -4.41 44.72 33.28
N ALA A 154 -3.75 43.79 33.97
CA ALA A 154 -3.90 42.37 33.68
C ALA A 154 -5.41 42.07 33.66
N PRO A 155 -5.93 41.36 32.63
CA PRO A 155 -7.32 40.92 32.66
C PRO A 155 -7.54 40.23 33.99
N GLN A 156 -8.60 40.64 34.71
CA GLN A 156 -8.92 40.08 36.02
C GLN A 156 -8.93 38.56 35.88
N ARG A 157 -8.09 37.89 36.67
CA ARG A 157 -8.00 36.43 36.62
C ARG A 157 -9.40 35.88 36.91
N PRO A 158 -10.02 35.11 36.00
CA PRO A 158 -11.32 34.53 36.26
C PRO A 158 -11.25 33.75 37.56
N SER A 159 -12.35 33.73 38.32
CA SER A 159 -12.42 32.95 39.55
C SER A 159 -12.12 31.47 39.24
N GLU A 160 -11.46 30.77 40.17
CA GLU A 160 -11.06 29.37 40.03
C GLU A 160 -12.18 28.41 39.51
N PRO A 161 -13.47 28.56 39.88
CA PRO A 161 -14.55 27.73 39.31
C PRO A 161 -14.77 27.96 37.81
N VAL A 162 -14.68 29.21 37.32
CA VAL A 162 -14.87 29.54 35.89
C VAL A 162 -13.76 28.91 35.04
N LEU A 163 -12.51 28.92 35.54
CA LEU A 163 -11.38 28.26 34.87
C LEU A 163 -11.55 26.74 34.78
N ARG A 164 -12.18 26.12 35.78
CA ARG A 164 -12.46 24.67 35.78
C ARG A 164 -13.55 24.30 34.78
N GLU A 165 -14.59 25.12 34.66
CA GLU A 165 -15.67 24.93 33.68
C GLU A 165 -15.15 25.11 32.25
N GLU A 166 -14.37 26.16 31.99
CA GLU A 166 -13.71 26.37 30.69
C GLU A 166 -12.76 25.21 30.33
N ALA A 167 -11.97 24.73 31.29
CA ALA A 167 -11.08 23.58 31.08
C ALA A 167 -11.85 22.28 30.78
N ARG A 168 -13.00 22.06 31.43
CA ARG A 168 -13.89 20.92 31.13
C ARG A 168 -14.49 21.03 29.74
N ALA A 169 -15.00 22.19 29.35
CA ALA A 169 -15.55 22.41 28.01
C ALA A 169 -14.51 22.19 26.90
N LEU A 170 -13.27 22.68 27.09
CA LEU A 170 -12.17 22.44 26.14
C LEU A 170 -11.79 20.96 26.05
N TRP A 171 -11.82 20.24 27.18
CA TRP A 171 -11.57 18.81 27.22
C TRP A 171 -12.64 18.02 26.47
N GLU A 172 -13.92 18.32 26.70
CA GLU A 172 -15.06 17.71 25.98
C GLU A 172 -14.99 17.98 24.48
N GLN A 173 -14.69 19.22 24.08
CA GLN A 173 -14.50 19.55 22.66
C GLN A 173 -13.30 18.81 22.04
N ARG A 174 -12.22 18.60 22.81
CA ARG A 174 -11.08 17.79 22.35
C ARG A 174 -11.46 16.33 22.18
N LEU A 175 -12.20 15.75 23.14
CA LEU A 175 -12.70 14.38 23.03
C LEU A 175 -13.63 14.21 21.83
N ALA A 176 -14.57 15.14 21.61
CA ALA A 176 -15.47 15.10 20.46
C ALA A 176 -14.70 15.11 19.12
N ARG A 177 -13.66 15.95 19.00
CA ARG A 177 -12.78 15.96 17.82
C ARG A 177 -12.00 14.65 17.66
N MET A 178 -11.53 14.05 18.76
CA MET A 178 -10.84 12.75 18.71
C MET A 178 -11.78 11.64 18.25
N TRP A 179 -13.01 11.59 18.76
CA TRP A 179 -14.00 10.61 18.34
C TRP A 179 -14.39 10.78 16.88
N GLU A 180 -14.57 12.02 16.41
CA GLU A 180 -14.84 12.30 15.00
C GLU A 180 -13.68 11.85 14.10
N ALA A 181 -12.45 12.20 14.46
CA ALA A 181 -11.27 11.77 13.73
C ALA A 181 -11.15 10.22 13.69
N ALA A 182 -11.47 9.55 14.80
CA ALA A 182 -11.47 8.09 14.86
C ALA A 182 -12.54 7.47 13.95
N ARG A 183 -13.76 8.02 13.92
CA ARG A 183 -14.83 7.58 13.02
C ARG A 183 -14.43 7.70 11.56
N VAL A 184 -13.90 8.86 11.17
CA VAL A 184 -13.42 9.11 9.79
C VAL A 184 -12.28 8.16 9.42
N ALA A 185 -11.32 7.94 10.33
CA ALA A 185 -10.21 7.02 10.10
C ALA A 185 -10.69 5.56 9.95
N MET A 186 -11.68 5.14 10.74
CA MET A 186 -12.25 3.79 10.64
C MET A 186 -13.01 3.60 9.33
N ALA A 187 -13.83 4.58 8.92
CA ALA A 187 -14.53 4.56 7.64
C ALA A 187 -13.55 4.51 6.44
N GLU A 188 -12.46 5.27 6.49
CA GLU A 188 -11.43 5.24 5.44
C GLU A 188 -10.68 3.90 5.40
N ARG A 189 -10.45 3.26 6.56
CA ARG A 189 -9.87 1.91 6.60
C ARG A 189 -10.81 0.88 5.98
N GLN A 190 -12.09 0.92 6.32
CA GLN A 190 -13.11 0.03 5.74
C GLN A 190 -13.20 0.22 4.22
N ARG A 191 -13.21 1.48 3.76
CA ARG A 191 -13.18 1.81 2.32
C ARG A 191 -12.00 1.17 1.62
N ARG A 192 -10.78 1.34 2.15
CA ARG A 192 -9.56 0.77 1.56
C ARG A 192 -9.60 -0.76 1.56
N ALA A 193 -10.03 -1.37 2.65
CA ALA A 193 -10.16 -2.83 2.74
C ALA A 193 -11.12 -3.36 1.67
N ARG A 194 -12.28 -2.71 1.48
CA ARG A 194 -13.24 -3.09 0.44
C ARG A 194 -12.69 -2.89 -0.97
N MET A 195 -11.97 -1.79 -1.22
CA MET A 195 -11.32 -1.59 -2.52
C MET A 195 -10.31 -2.70 -2.83
N THR A 196 -9.47 -3.08 -1.86
CA THR A 196 -8.52 -4.18 -2.02
C THR A 196 -9.23 -5.52 -2.27
N GLU A 197 -10.32 -5.80 -1.55
CA GLU A 197 -11.12 -6.99 -1.79
C GLU A 197 -11.70 -7.03 -3.21
N LEU A 198 -12.24 -5.90 -3.70
CA LEU A 198 -12.77 -5.81 -5.06
C LEU A 198 -11.68 -5.99 -6.12
N GLU A 199 -10.51 -5.38 -5.92
CA GLU A 199 -9.35 -5.58 -6.78
C GLU A 199 -8.94 -7.05 -6.83
N GLU A 200 -8.85 -7.74 -5.69
CA GLU A 200 -8.55 -9.18 -5.62
C GLU A 200 -9.59 -10.02 -6.38
N GLN A 201 -10.88 -9.72 -6.21
CA GLN A 201 -11.96 -10.42 -6.91
C GLN A 201 -11.89 -10.20 -8.44
N ILE A 202 -11.60 -8.97 -8.89
CA ILE A 202 -11.39 -8.65 -10.31
C ILE A 202 -10.23 -9.47 -10.89
N HIS A 203 -9.10 -9.56 -10.17
CA HIS A 203 -7.98 -10.40 -10.59
C HIS A 203 -8.35 -11.88 -10.66
N ALA A 204 -9.13 -12.37 -9.69
CA ALA A 204 -9.62 -13.76 -9.67
C ALA A 204 -10.52 -14.08 -10.87
N VAL A 205 -11.41 -13.16 -11.27
CA VAL A 205 -12.26 -13.33 -12.47
C VAL A 205 -11.40 -13.41 -13.74
N HIS A 206 -10.43 -12.52 -13.91
CA HIS A 206 -9.51 -12.56 -15.06
C HIS A 206 -8.68 -13.85 -15.12
N ALA A 207 -8.18 -14.31 -13.97
CA ALA A 207 -7.46 -15.58 -13.86
C ALA A 207 -8.38 -16.76 -14.23
N ARG A 208 -9.64 -16.73 -13.78
CA ARG A 208 -10.64 -17.74 -14.11
C ARG A 208 -10.95 -17.76 -15.61
N LEU A 209 -11.17 -16.61 -16.25
CA LEU A 209 -11.39 -16.52 -17.70
C LEU A 209 -10.21 -17.07 -18.49
N THR A 210 -8.98 -16.73 -18.09
CA THR A 210 -7.75 -17.26 -18.70
C THR A 210 -7.69 -18.78 -18.58
N HIS A 211 -8.01 -19.31 -17.40
CA HIS A 211 -8.05 -20.74 -17.16
C HIS A 211 -9.11 -21.45 -18.00
N LEU A 212 -10.34 -20.91 -18.07
CA LEU A 212 -11.40 -21.49 -18.91
C LEU A 212 -11.03 -21.46 -20.41
N ARG A 213 -10.37 -20.40 -20.87
CA ARG A 213 -9.86 -20.31 -22.24
C ARG A 213 -8.77 -21.34 -22.52
N HIS A 214 -7.90 -21.59 -21.55
CA HIS A 214 -6.92 -22.66 -21.64
C HIS A 214 -7.58 -24.05 -21.73
N LEU A 215 -8.59 -24.31 -20.91
CA LEU A 215 -9.38 -25.55 -20.95
C LEU A 215 -10.12 -25.73 -22.28
N LEU A 216 -10.68 -24.66 -22.84
CA LEU A 216 -11.25 -24.67 -24.19
C LEU A 216 -10.19 -25.10 -25.23
N GLY A 217 -8.97 -24.57 -25.13
CA GLY A 217 -7.84 -24.92 -26.00
C GLY A 217 -7.38 -26.38 -25.86
N LEU A 218 -7.55 -26.99 -24.69
CA LEU A 218 -7.28 -28.41 -24.44
C LEU A 218 -8.45 -29.33 -24.86
N GLY A 219 -9.62 -28.77 -25.16
CA GLY A 219 -10.86 -29.52 -25.40
C GLY A 219 -11.50 -30.09 -24.13
N GLU A 220 -11.18 -29.55 -22.97
CA GLU A 220 -11.81 -29.90 -21.68
C GLU A 220 -13.20 -29.26 -21.54
N LEU A 221 -13.47 -28.19 -22.30
CA LEU A 221 -14.74 -27.46 -22.36
C LEU A 221 -15.25 -27.36 -23.81
N SER A 222 -16.57 -27.34 -23.97
CA SER A 222 -17.19 -26.99 -25.26
C SER A 222 -17.22 -25.47 -25.46
N LEU A 223 -17.32 -25.03 -26.72
CA LEU A 223 -17.43 -23.60 -27.04
C LEU A 223 -18.69 -22.99 -26.42
N GLY A 224 -19.83 -23.71 -26.47
CA GLY A 224 -21.08 -23.24 -25.87
C GLY A 224 -20.98 -23.04 -24.35
N GLN A 225 -20.40 -24.03 -23.64
CA GLN A 225 -20.15 -23.95 -22.20
C GLN A 225 -19.22 -22.78 -21.84
N PHE A 226 -18.15 -22.60 -22.63
CA PHE A 226 -17.22 -21.49 -22.44
C PHE A 226 -17.93 -20.14 -22.64
N SER A 227 -18.66 -19.95 -23.73
CA SER A 227 -19.35 -18.68 -24.01
C SER A 227 -20.37 -18.32 -22.93
N GLN A 228 -21.12 -19.29 -22.41
CA GLN A 228 -22.06 -19.06 -21.31
C GLN A 228 -21.34 -18.64 -20.02
N ALA A 229 -20.25 -19.33 -19.66
CA ALA A 229 -19.44 -18.98 -18.49
C ALA A 229 -18.76 -17.61 -18.65
N GLU A 230 -18.22 -17.32 -19.83
CA GLU A 230 -17.58 -16.05 -20.16
C GLU A 230 -18.58 -14.90 -20.04
N GLN A 231 -19.79 -15.02 -20.59
CA GLN A 231 -20.82 -13.99 -20.47
C GLN A 231 -21.19 -13.72 -19.00
N THR A 232 -21.34 -14.78 -18.21
CA THR A 232 -21.65 -14.67 -16.77
C THR A 232 -20.53 -13.97 -16.01
N LEU A 233 -19.27 -14.34 -16.28
CA LEU A 233 -18.10 -13.78 -15.62
C LEU A 233 -17.82 -12.33 -16.05
N LEU A 234 -18.02 -11.98 -17.32
CA LEU A 234 -17.88 -10.61 -17.82
C LEU A 234 -18.95 -9.68 -17.24
N HIS A 235 -20.18 -10.17 -17.11
CA HIS A 235 -21.22 -9.40 -16.41
C HIS A 235 -20.82 -9.15 -14.96
N TYR A 236 -20.37 -10.19 -14.24
CA TYR A 236 -19.91 -10.06 -12.86
C TYR A 236 -18.72 -9.09 -12.73
N LEU A 237 -17.74 -9.19 -13.63
CA LEU A 237 -16.60 -8.29 -13.72
C LEU A 237 -17.04 -6.83 -13.84
N SER A 238 -18.00 -6.55 -14.72
CA SER A 238 -18.49 -5.18 -14.93
C SER A 238 -19.15 -4.59 -13.68
N GLU A 239 -19.83 -5.41 -12.86
CA GLU A 239 -20.43 -4.98 -11.61
C GLU A 239 -19.37 -4.71 -10.53
N LEU A 240 -18.33 -5.54 -10.44
CA LEU A 240 -17.18 -5.30 -9.55
C LEU A 240 -16.43 -4.02 -9.91
N GLU A 241 -16.16 -3.78 -11.20
CA GLU A 241 -15.49 -2.57 -11.68
C GLU A 241 -16.32 -1.31 -11.38
N ARG A 242 -17.65 -1.39 -11.53
CA ARG A 242 -18.56 -0.30 -11.19
C ARG A 242 -18.54 -0.02 -9.69
N GLU A 243 -18.55 -1.04 -8.83
CA GLU A 243 -18.46 -0.87 -7.38
C GLU A 243 -17.11 -0.26 -6.98
N LEU A 244 -16.01 -0.75 -7.55
CA LEU A 244 -14.66 -0.22 -7.29
C LEU A 244 -14.54 1.25 -7.70
N ALA A 245 -15.09 1.62 -8.87
CA ALA A 245 -15.14 3.00 -9.32
C ALA A 245 -15.94 3.89 -8.36
N ALA A 246 -17.10 3.39 -7.86
CA ALA A 246 -17.91 4.11 -6.88
C ALA A 246 -17.16 4.35 -5.56
N TRP A 247 -16.49 3.32 -5.02
CA TRP A 247 -15.66 3.45 -3.81
C TRP A 247 -14.46 4.41 -4.00
N THR A 248 -13.87 4.40 -5.20
CA THR A 248 -12.76 5.29 -5.56
C THR A 248 -13.21 6.75 -5.61
N GLN A 249 -14.37 7.01 -6.22
CA GLN A 249 -14.97 8.34 -6.36
C GLN A 249 -15.78 8.77 -5.13
N ARG A 250 -15.90 7.92 -4.11
CA ARG A 250 -16.71 8.15 -2.90
C ARG A 250 -18.19 8.42 -3.21
N LEU A 251 -18.69 7.79 -4.26
CA LEU A 251 -20.10 7.86 -4.64
C LEU A 251 -20.93 6.96 -3.71
N PRO A 252 -22.19 7.32 -3.44
CA PRO A 252 -23.11 6.44 -2.74
C PRO A 252 -23.36 5.19 -3.59
N ILE A 253 -23.14 4.01 -3.01
CA ILE A 253 -23.36 2.73 -3.67
C ILE A 253 -24.84 2.41 -3.58
N VAL A 254 -25.50 2.34 -4.74
CA VAL A 254 -26.94 2.07 -4.84
C VAL A 254 -27.23 0.60 -4.50
N GLN A 255 -26.40 -0.32 -5.00
CA GLN A 255 -26.45 -1.75 -4.67
C GLN A 255 -25.02 -2.32 -4.69
N PRO A 256 -24.66 -3.20 -3.73
CA PRO A 256 -23.38 -3.91 -3.77
C PRO A 256 -23.35 -4.90 -4.93
N ALA A 257 -22.14 -5.27 -5.39
CA ALA A 257 -21.98 -6.30 -6.40
C ALA A 257 -22.65 -7.62 -5.95
N PRO A 258 -23.22 -8.38 -6.89
CA PRO A 258 -23.84 -9.67 -6.57
C PRO A 258 -22.79 -10.65 -6.01
N PRO A 259 -23.21 -11.74 -5.33
CA PRO A 259 -22.26 -12.76 -4.90
C PRO A 259 -21.57 -13.43 -6.11
N PRO A 260 -20.38 -14.02 -5.92
CA PRO A 260 -19.65 -14.70 -6.99
C PRO A 260 -20.50 -15.77 -7.68
N PRO A 261 -20.57 -15.79 -9.02
CA PRO A 261 -21.35 -16.78 -9.76
C PRO A 261 -20.70 -18.17 -9.68
N ALA A 262 -21.48 -19.24 -9.88
CA ALA A 262 -20.98 -20.62 -9.84
C ALA A 262 -19.82 -20.89 -10.82
N ALA A 263 -19.75 -20.16 -11.94
CA ALA A 263 -18.66 -20.23 -12.91
C ALA A 263 -17.27 -19.90 -12.34
N MET A 264 -17.21 -19.22 -11.18
CA MET A 264 -15.96 -18.95 -10.45
C MET A 264 -15.31 -20.22 -9.90
N THR A 265 -16.10 -21.21 -9.51
CA THR A 265 -15.63 -22.40 -8.79
C THR A 265 -15.88 -23.70 -9.54
N ALA A 266 -17.00 -23.80 -10.24
CA ALA A 266 -17.41 -25.01 -10.96
C ALA A 266 -17.03 -24.91 -12.45
N LEU A 267 -16.64 -26.05 -13.02
CA LEU A 267 -16.53 -26.19 -14.47
C LEU A 267 -17.93 -26.47 -15.04
N PRO A 268 -18.38 -25.71 -16.06
CA PRO A 268 -19.61 -26.05 -16.75
C PRO A 268 -19.42 -27.39 -17.45
N ARG A 269 -20.35 -28.32 -17.20
CA ARG A 269 -20.40 -29.63 -17.82
C ARG A 269 -21.84 -29.92 -18.20
N ALA A 270 -22.03 -30.58 -19.34
CA ALA A 270 -23.34 -31.07 -19.73
C ALA A 270 -23.64 -32.35 -18.96
N GLU A 271 -24.84 -32.46 -18.41
CA GLU A 271 -25.32 -33.66 -17.74
C GLU A 271 -25.74 -34.68 -18.78
N LEU A 272 -25.27 -35.93 -18.63
CA LEU A 272 -25.74 -37.04 -19.43
C LEU A 272 -27.13 -37.44 -18.90
N VAL A 273 -28.16 -37.16 -19.67
CA VAL A 273 -29.55 -37.45 -19.30
C VAL A 273 -29.86 -38.93 -19.49
N MET A 274 -29.32 -39.51 -20.56
CA MET A 274 -29.67 -40.85 -21.03
C MET A 274 -28.69 -41.33 -22.11
N LEU A 275 -28.58 -42.64 -22.24
CA LEU A 275 -27.68 -43.31 -23.17
C LEU A 275 -28.28 -44.64 -23.60
N THR A 276 -28.18 -44.97 -24.88
CA THR A 276 -28.51 -46.31 -25.39
C THR A 276 -27.41 -46.80 -26.32
N VAL A 277 -27.08 -48.08 -26.23
CA VAL A 277 -26.20 -48.78 -27.16
C VAL A 277 -27.08 -49.65 -28.03
N ILE A 278 -26.90 -49.53 -29.34
CA ILE A 278 -27.67 -50.22 -30.38
C ILE A 278 -26.73 -51.10 -31.19
N ASP A 279 -27.22 -52.27 -31.62
CA ASP A 279 -26.48 -53.10 -32.57
C ASP A 279 -26.59 -52.53 -34.01
N LEU A 280 -25.89 -53.16 -34.96
CA LEU A 280 -25.91 -52.75 -36.36
C LEU A 280 -27.28 -52.89 -37.04
N SER A 281 -28.23 -53.63 -36.43
CA SER A 281 -29.61 -53.72 -36.92
C SER A 281 -30.50 -52.58 -36.43
N GLY A 282 -29.98 -51.74 -35.52
CA GLY A 282 -30.74 -50.67 -34.87
C GLY A 282 -31.51 -51.14 -33.64
N THR A 283 -31.24 -52.33 -33.13
CA THR A 283 -31.91 -52.87 -31.94
C THR A 283 -31.16 -52.41 -30.68
N PRO A 284 -31.83 -51.81 -29.68
CA PRO A 284 -31.18 -51.45 -28.42
C PRO A 284 -30.74 -52.70 -27.65
N VAL A 285 -29.46 -52.74 -27.28
CA VAL A 285 -28.84 -53.83 -26.51
C VAL A 285 -28.57 -53.46 -25.07
N PHE A 286 -28.43 -52.16 -24.79
CA PHE A 286 -28.28 -51.62 -23.44
C PHE A 286 -28.83 -50.20 -23.38
N THR A 287 -29.55 -49.86 -22.33
CA THR A 287 -30.10 -48.52 -22.11
C THR A 287 -29.88 -48.08 -20.66
N TRP A 288 -29.48 -46.83 -20.49
CA TRP A 288 -29.36 -46.13 -19.21
C TRP A 288 -30.17 -44.83 -19.25
N GLY A 289 -30.90 -44.55 -18.17
CA GLY A 289 -31.87 -43.44 -18.11
C GLY A 289 -33.24 -43.85 -18.64
N HIS A 290 -34.12 -42.87 -18.89
CA HIS A 290 -35.46 -43.10 -19.39
C HIS A 290 -35.73 -42.28 -20.66
N PHE A 291 -36.05 -42.95 -21.77
CA PHE A 291 -36.42 -42.30 -23.00
C PHE A 291 -37.88 -41.81 -22.96
N PRO A 292 -38.16 -40.54 -23.34
CA PRO A 292 -39.53 -40.05 -23.44
C PRO A 292 -40.31 -40.71 -24.59
N MET A 293 -39.59 -41.39 -25.49
CA MET A 293 -40.11 -42.17 -26.60
C MET A 293 -39.63 -43.63 -26.50
N ASP A 294 -40.24 -44.52 -27.27
CA ASP A 294 -39.79 -45.91 -27.39
C ASP A 294 -38.32 -45.98 -27.86
N GLU A 295 -37.49 -46.69 -27.11
CA GLU A 295 -36.05 -46.83 -27.32
C GLU A 295 -35.73 -47.35 -28.72
N ALA A 296 -36.51 -48.32 -29.21
CA ALA A 296 -36.34 -48.89 -30.55
C ALA A 296 -36.62 -47.86 -31.65
N LEU A 297 -37.56 -46.95 -31.41
CA LEU A 297 -37.92 -45.91 -32.37
C LEU A 297 -36.88 -44.79 -32.39
N THR A 298 -36.36 -44.40 -31.22
CA THR A 298 -35.24 -43.44 -31.13
C THR A 298 -33.96 -44.00 -31.75
N ALA A 299 -33.64 -45.27 -31.48
CA ALA A 299 -32.52 -45.99 -32.09
C ALA A 299 -32.63 -46.01 -33.62
N GLY A 300 -33.80 -46.38 -34.15
CA GLY A 300 -34.06 -46.41 -35.59
C GLY A 300 -33.93 -45.03 -36.24
N MET A 301 -34.50 -43.98 -35.64
CA MET A 301 -34.39 -42.61 -36.14
C MET A 301 -32.95 -42.11 -36.19
N MET A 302 -32.16 -42.36 -35.13
CA MET A 302 -30.77 -41.92 -35.07
C MET A 302 -29.87 -42.70 -36.01
N SER A 303 -30.11 -44.01 -36.17
CA SER A 303 -29.43 -44.81 -37.18
C SER A 303 -29.70 -44.29 -38.60
N ALA A 304 -30.96 -43.96 -38.91
CA ALA A 304 -31.33 -43.40 -40.21
C ALA A 304 -30.69 -42.03 -40.44
N LEU A 305 -30.68 -41.15 -39.43
CA LEU A 305 -30.09 -39.81 -39.51
C LEU A 305 -28.57 -39.87 -39.71
N ASP A 306 -27.90 -40.78 -39.01
CA ASP A 306 -26.45 -41.01 -39.15
C ASP A 306 -26.08 -41.53 -40.54
N THR A 307 -26.84 -42.50 -41.07
CA THR A 307 -26.66 -42.99 -42.45
C THR A 307 -26.93 -41.90 -43.49
N MET A 308 -28.01 -41.12 -43.34
CA MET A 308 -28.33 -40.02 -44.24
C MET A 308 -27.24 -38.95 -44.25
N ALA A 309 -26.66 -38.62 -43.10
CA ALA A 309 -25.59 -37.63 -43.05
C ALA A 309 -24.30 -38.13 -43.70
N GLU A 310 -23.97 -39.41 -43.52
CA GLU A 310 -22.82 -40.01 -44.19
C GLU A 310 -22.98 -39.98 -45.72
N GLU A 311 -24.17 -40.26 -46.23
CA GLU A 311 -24.47 -40.15 -47.66
C GLU A 311 -24.45 -38.69 -48.17
N MET A 312 -25.02 -37.75 -47.42
CA MET A 312 -25.17 -36.36 -47.87
C MET A 312 -23.88 -35.52 -47.71
N PHE A 313 -23.12 -35.76 -46.65
CA PHE A 313 -21.97 -34.93 -46.25
C PHE A 313 -20.64 -35.68 -46.33
N GLY A 314 -20.66 -36.98 -46.67
CA GLY A 314 -19.48 -37.83 -46.70
C GLY A 314 -18.90 -38.12 -45.30
N ALA A 315 -19.64 -37.78 -44.24
CA ALA A 315 -19.22 -37.95 -42.86
C ALA A 315 -20.43 -38.20 -41.93
N PRO A 316 -20.28 -39.05 -40.92
CA PRO A 316 -21.36 -39.38 -39.99
C PRO A 316 -21.71 -38.21 -39.05
N VAL A 317 -22.92 -38.26 -38.48
CA VAL A 317 -23.32 -37.28 -37.45
C VAL A 317 -22.67 -37.66 -36.13
N GLN A 318 -21.69 -36.89 -35.67
CA GLN A 318 -21.15 -37.08 -34.32
C GLN A 318 -21.97 -36.39 -33.24
N LYS A 319 -22.61 -35.26 -33.58
CA LYS A 319 -23.32 -34.40 -32.64
C LYS A 319 -24.40 -33.61 -33.35
N THR A 320 -25.59 -33.50 -32.75
CA THR A 320 -26.69 -32.67 -33.26
C THR A 320 -27.37 -31.96 -32.10
N ALA A 321 -27.58 -30.64 -32.26
CA ALA A 321 -28.36 -29.86 -31.32
C ALA A 321 -29.86 -30.08 -31.57
N LEU A 322 -30.61 -30.26 -30.49
CA LEU A 322 -32.05 -30.38 -30.49
C LEU A 322 -32.69 -29.08 -29.99
N ALA A 323 -34.03 -29.06 -29.95
CA ALA A 323 -34.76 -27.99 -29.29
C ALA A 323 -34.35 -27.88 -27.80
N GLU A 324 -34.47 -26.67 -27.25
CA GLU A 324 -34.21 -26.37 -25.82
C GLU A 324 -32.75 -26.51 -25.37
N GLY A 325 -31.79 -26.62 -26.30
CA GLY A 325 -30.35 -26.62 -25.97
C GLY A 325 -29.79 -28.00 -25.66
N ALA A 326 -30.63 -29.04 -25.65
CA ALA A 326 -30.20 -30.43 -25.57
C ALA A 326 -29.36 -30.83 -26.78
N VAL A 327 -28.47 -31.79 -26.57
CA VAL A 327 -27.56 -32.29 -27.61
C VAL A 327 -27.58 -33.80 -27.64
N VAL A 328 -27.77 -34.38 -28.82
CA VAL A 328 -27.55 -35.81 -29.08
C VAL A 328 -26.18 -36.00 -29.66
N SER A 329 -25.43 -36.96 -29.14
CA SER A 329 -24.18 -37.42 -29.72
C SER A 329 -24.29 -38.89 -30.11
N VAL A 330 -23.75 -39.21 -31.28
CA VAL A 330 -23.64 -40.59 -31.77
C VAL A 330 -22.17 -40.95 -31.82
N VAL A 331 -21.85 -42.06 -31.16
CA VAL A 331 -20.50 -42.63 -31.06
C VAL A 331 -20.52 -43.99 -31.74
N ARG A 332 -19.58 -44.25 -32.64
CA ARG A 332 -19.52 -45.50 -33.43
C ARG A 332 -18.45 -46.43 -32.86
N GLY A 333 -18.83 -47.67 -32.59
CA GLY A 333 -17.93 -48.77 -32.26
C GLY A 333 -17.71 -49.68 -33.46
N GLU A 334 -17.06 -50.83 -33.24
CA GLU A 334 -16.85 -51.83 -34.29
C GLU A 334 -18.12 -52.63 -34.59
N ARG A 335 -18.95 -52.87 -33.58
CA ARG A 335 -20.13 -53.76 -33.65
C ARG A 335 -21.41 -53.10 -33.15
N THR A 336 -21.30 -51.94 -32.54
CA THR A 336 -22.41 -51.21 -31.93
C THR A 336 -22.31 -49.72 -32.21
N ARG A 337 -23.40 -49.00 -31.97
CA ARG A 337 -23.44 -47.55 -31.94
C ARG A 337 -24.00 -47.12 -30.59
N LEU A 338 -23.49 -46.04 -30.05
CA LEU A 338 -23.96 -45.46 -28.80
C LEU A 338 -24.60 -44.10 -29.11
N VAL A 339 -25.82 -43.93 -28.65
CA VAL A 339 -26.56 -42.67 -28.73
C VAL A 339 -26.67 -42.12 -27.32
N ALA A 340 -26.06 -40.96 -27.08
CA ALA A 340 -26.06 -40.26 -25.81
C ALA A 340 -26.79 -38.93 -25.93
N TRP A 341 -27.56 -38.57 -24.91
CA TRP A 341 -28.28 -37.31 -24.86
C TRP A 341 -27.80 -36.49 -23.66
N PHE A 342 -27.46 -35.25 -23.95
CA PHE A 342 -27.00 -34.27 -22.98
C PHE A 342 -28.02 -33.14 -22.84
N ASP A 343 -28.13 -32.60 -21.63
CA ASP A 343 -28.96 -31.41 -21.33
C ASP A 343 -28.36 -30.09 -21.89
N GLY A 344 -27.14 -30.16 -22.40
CA GLY A 344 -26.39 -29.05 -22.95
C GLY A 344 -25.27 -29.53 -23.86
N ASP A 345 -24.38 -28.63 -24.26
CA ASP A 345 -23.27 -28.95 -25.17
C ASP A 345 -22.14 -29.73 -24.43
N PRO A 346 -21.94 -31.03 -24.70
CA PRO A 346 -20.88 -31.82 -24.05
C PRO A 346 -19.48 -31.40 -24.50
N SER A 347 -18.52 -31.45 -23.57
CA SER A 347 -17.12 -31.13 -23.91
C SER A 347 -16.46 -32.26 -24.73
N PRO A 348 -15.40 -31.96 -25.50
CA PRO A 348 -14.66 -33.00 -26.23
C PRO A 348 -14.13 -34.13 -25.34
N VAL A 349 -13.77 -33.85 -24.08
CA VAL A 349 -13.44 -34.91 -23.10
C VAL A 349 -14.63 -35.79 -22.80
N GLN A 350 -15.83 -35.24 -22.58
CA GLN A 350 -17.02 -36.05 -22.33
C GLN A 350 -17.34 -36.97 -23.52
N LEU A 351 -17.07 -36.52 -24.74
CA LEU A 351 -17.22 -37.34 -25.94
C LEU A 351 -16.15 -38.44 -26.03
N ARG A 352 -14.90 -38.15 -25.63
CA ARG A 352 -13.84 -39.18 -25.51
C ARG A 352 -14.18 -40.22 -24.44
N ASP A 353 -14.68 -39.79 -23.29
CA ASP A 353 -15.10 -40.70 -22.22
C ASP A 353 -16.22 -41.65 -22.70
N LEU A 354 -17.14 -41.18 -23.56
CA LEU A 354 -18.15 -42.02 -24.19
C LEU A 354 -17.57 -43.01 -25.21
N GLN A 355 -16.57 -42.59 -25.99
CA GLN A 355 -15.85 -43.47 -26.91
C GLN A 355 -15.13 -44.59 -26.15
N ASP A 356 -14.37 -44.23 -25.11
CA ASP A 356 -13.65 -45.19 -24.27
C ASP A 356 -14.61 -46.16 -23.58
N TYR A 357 -15.77 -45.65 -23.12
CA TYR A 357 -16.84 -46.48 -22.56
C TYR A 357 -17.40 -47.47 -23.60
N LEU A 358 -17.64 -47.03 -24.84
CA LEU A 358 -18.16 -47.91 -25.89
C LEU A 358 -17.16 -49.01 -26.24
N GLU A 359 -15.87 -48.67 -26.35
CA GLU A 359 -14.81 -49.64 -26.62
C GLU A 359 -14.67 -50.68 -25.51
N GLU A 360 -14.76 -50.25 -24.24
CA GLU A 360 -14.78 -51.17 -23.11
C GLU A 360 -16.05 -52.02 -23.08
N PHE A 361 -17.20 -51.44 -23.40
CA PHE A 361 -18.47 -52.15 -23.52
C PHE A 361 -18.39 -53.25 -24.58
N GLU A 362 -17.85 -52.95 -25.76
CA GLU A 362 -17.68 -53.94 -26.82
C GLU A 362 -16.68 -55.03 -26.46
N ARG A 363 -15.59 -54.67 -25.76
CA ARG A 363 -14.58 -55.60 -25.27
C ARG A 363 -15.15 -56.57 -24.24
N ALA A 364 -15.88 -56.05 -23.25
CA ALA A 364 -16.52 -56.86 -22.21
C ALA A 364 -17.62 -57.78 -22.79
N ASN A 365 -18.30 -57.33 -23.85
CA ASN A 365 -19.41 -58.05 -24.47
C ASN A 365 -19.07 -58.73 -25.80
N ALA A 366 -17.78 -58.88 -26.12
CA ALA A 366 -17.33 -59.31 -27.45
C ALA A 366 -17.96 -60.62 -27.94
N THR A 367 -18.19 -61.58 -27.03
CA THR A 367 -18.83 -62.85 -27.34
C THR A 367 -20.33 -62.71 -27.62
N ALA A 368 -21.04 -61.88 -26.85
CA ALA A 368 -22.47 -61.63 -27.05
C ALA A 368 -22.73 -60.83 -28.34
N LEU A 369 -21.81 -59.92 -28.69
CA LEU A 369 -21.87 -59.09 -29.88
C LEU A 369 -21.40 -59.80 -31.17
N ALA A 370 -20.91 -61.04 -31.08
CA ALA A 370 -20.40 -61.79 -32.23
C ALA A 370 -21.50 -62.33 -33.18
N SER A 371 -22.75 -62.36 -32.73
CA SER A 371 -23.90 -62.84 -33.50
C SER A 371 -25.01 -61.80 -33.51
N LEU A 372 -25.59 -61.56 -34.70
CA LEU A 372 -26.79 -60.74 -34.87
C LEU A 372 -28.03 -61.65 -35.06
N PRO A 373 -29.20 -61.31 -34.47
CA PRO A 373 -29.42 -60.21 -33.53
C PRO A 373 -28.76 -60.47 -32.16
N VAL A 374 -28.34 -59.41 -31.48
CA VAL A 374 -27.75 -59.52 -30.14
C VAL A 374 -28.84 -59.86 -29.12
N ASP A 375 -28.59 -60.82 -28.24
CA ASP A 375 -29.46 -61.15 -27.10
C ASP A 375 -29.16 -60.21 -25.92
N PRO A 376 -30.04 -59.27 -25.56
CA PRO A 376 -29.80 -58.30 -24.47
C PRO A 376 -29.57 -58.98 -23.12
N GLY A 377 -30.12 -60.19 -22.91
CA GLY A 377 -29.94 -60.94 -21.66
C GLY A 377 -28.53 -61.44 -21.42
N ARG A 378 -27.65 -61.37 -22.43
CA ARG A 378 -26.24 -61.78 -22.36
C ARG A 378 -25.28 -60.61 -22.22
N ILE A 379 -25.79 -59.38 -22.22
CA ILE A 379 -25.00 -58.17 -22.10
C ILE A 379 -24.65 -57.91 -20.63
N VAL A 380 -23.36 -57.69 -20.38
CA VAL A 380 -22.82 -57.19 -19.12
C VAL A 380 -22.89 -55.66 -19.14
N ALA A 381 -23.66 -55.10 -18.21
CA ALA A 381 -23.74 -53.66 -18.01
C ALA A 381 -22.44 -53.13 -17.37
N LEU A 382 -21.94 -52.03 -17.90
CA LEU A 382 -20.80 -51.30 -17.34
C LEU A 382 -21.27 -50.00 -16.65
N PRO A 383 -20.50 -49.46 -15.69
CA PRO A 383 -20.80 -48.17 -15.09
C PRO A 383 -20.77 -47.06 -16.14
N VAL A 384 -21.87 -46.31 -16.28
CA VAL A 384 -21.99 -45.24 -17.27
C VAL A 384 -21.14 -44.03 -16.84
N PRO A 385 -20.30 -43.47 -17.73
CA PRO A 385 -19.48 -42.32 -17.41
C PRO A 385 -20.36 -41.09 -17.14
N SER A 386 -19.97 -40.30 -16.14
CA SER A 386 -20.65 -39.05 -15.78
C SER A 386 -22.11 -39.20 -15.32
N ALA A 387 -22.59 -40.41 -15.04
CA ALA A 387 -23.87 -40.59 -14.35
C ALA A 387 -23.82 -39.86 -13.00
N PRO A 388 -24.83 -39.05 -12.63
CA PRO A 388 -24.92 -38.53 -11.28
C PRO A 388 -24.86 -39.73 -10.34
N ARG A 389 -23.86 -39.76 -9.44
CA ARG A 389 -23.86 -40.75 -8.35
C ARG A 389 -25.21 -40.61 -7.68
N GLU A 390 -26.03 -41.67 -7.75
CA GLU A 390 -27.27 -41.74 -6.98
C GLU A 390 -26.95 -41.25 -5.58
N ARG A 391 -27.68 -40.23 -5.14
CA ARG A 391 -27.61 -39.76 -3.76
C ARG A 391 -28.03 -40.95 -2.89
N ALA A 392 -27.04 -41.62 -2.31
CA ALA A 392 -27.24 -42.61 -1.26
C ALA A 392 -27.92 -41.97 -0.03
#